data_AF-A0AAJ2EG69-F1
#
_entry.id   AF-A0AAJ2EG69-F1
#
_cell.length_a   1.000
_cell.length_b   1.000
_cell.length_c   1.000
_cell.angle_alpha   90.00
_cell.angle_beta   90.00
_cell.angle_gamma   90.00
#
_symmetry.space_group_name_H-M   'P 1'
#
loop_
_entity.id
_entity.type
_entity.pdbx_description
1 polymer ?
#
loop_
_entity_poly.entity_id
_entity_poly.type
_entity_poly.pdbx_seq_one_letter_code
_entity_poly.pdbx_strand_id
1 'polypeptide(L)'
;MRSITLPALLLASATAAHAQVATPALNPPGQTKVLKVFDAQGKPVGPVESYERTQGVYMRFGRTPVFMPLRHKKISATQYSESQFEWADDTAAAFPSANCSGAPLIMMGSSPRPVDLVRTGADVTAYIAGPGYGSPLTANSYISYDGACVTATRSVPSYWTPQTSFSLTQHYPEPLTVRY
;
A
#
# COMPACT_ATOMS: atom_id res chain seq x y z
N MET A 1 4.36 36.49 84.06
CA MET A 1 3.63 36.59 82.78
C MET A 1 4.43 35.84 81.73
N ARG A 2 3.80 34.82 81.12
CA ARG A 2 4.36 33.98 80.05
C ARG A 2 4.25 34.73 78.72
N SER A 3 5.27 34.68 77.87
CA SER A 3 5.07 34.73 76.41
C SER A 3 6.21 34.02 75.70
N ILE A 4 5.76 33.15 74.80
CA ILE A 4 6.46 32.18 73.96
C ILE A 4 6.54 32.80 72.57
N THR A 5 7.66 32.65 71.86
CA THR A 5 7.68 32.85 70.40
C THR A 5 8.59 31.82 69.72
N LEU A 6 7.98 31.06 68.80
CA LEU A 6 8.51 29.96 68.00
C LEU A 6 9.57 30.40 66.97
N PRO A 7 10.49 29.51 66.55
CA PRO A 7 11.30 29.69 65.36
C PRO A 7 10.49 29.38 64.09
N ALA A 8 10.64 30.24 63.08
CA ALA A 8 10.01 30.11 61.77
C ALA A 8 10.73 29.04 60.91
N LEU A 9 9.95 28.10 60.37
CA LEU A 9 10.37 27.11 59.37
C LEU A 9 10.70 27.80 58.04
N LEU A 10 11.90 27.56 57.49
CA LEU A 10 12.24 27.83 56.10
C LEU A 10 11.75 26.68 55.21
N LEU A 11 10.74 26.94 54.38
CA LEU A 11 10.33 26.04 53.30
C LEU A 11 11.16 26.32 52.04
N ALA A 12 12.05 25.38 51.70
CA ALA A 12 12.76 25.38 50.43
C ALA A 12 11.78 24.99 49.31
N SER A 13 11.43 25.94 48.44
CA SER A 13 10.63 25.68 47.24
C SER A 13 11.56 25.17 46.13
N ALA A 14 11.54 23.87 45.85
CA ALA A 14 12.20 23.31 44.67
C ALA A 14 11.43 23.73 43.40
N THR A 15 12.02 24.61 42.59
CA THR A 15 11.51 24.90 41.25
C THR A 15 11.85 23.73 40.33
N ALA A 16 10.86 22.90 40.03
CA ALA A 16 10.97 21.89 38.98
C ALA A 16 11.11 22.60 37.63
N ALA A 17 12.32 22.58 37.06
CA ALA A 17 12.57 22.98 35.69
C ALA A 17 11.82 22.03 34.74
N HIS A 18 10.63 22.44 34.30
CA HIS A 18 9.97 21.80 33.18
C HIS A 18 10.73 22.20 31.93
N ALA A 19 11.43 21.25 31.32
CA ALA A 19 11.93 21.41 29.97
C ALA A 19 10.70 21.68 29.07
N GLN A 20 10.56 22.93 28.61
CA GLN A 20 9.63 23.27 27.56
C GLN A 20 10.08 22.49 26.32
N VAL A 21 9.38 21.39 26.03
CA VAL A 21 9.43 20.78 24.70
C VAL A 21 9.03 21.89 23.74
N ALA A 22 10.02 22.37 22.98
CA ALA A 22 9.79 23.35 21.92
C ALA A 22 8.69 22.79 21.02
N THR A 23 7.53 23.43 21.07
CA THR A 23 6.42 23.09 20.18
C THR A 23 6.93 23.39 18.78
N PRO A 24 7.00 22.40 17.87
CA PRO A 24 7.36 22.70 16.49
C PRO A 24 6.33 23.71 15.97
N ALA A 25 6.83 24.79 15.39
CA ALA A 25 6.00 25.84 14.81
C ALA A 25 4.91 25.19 13.96
N LEU A 26 3.65 25.39 14.34
CA LEU A 26 2.53 24.98 13.53
C LEU A 26 2.68 25.62 12.16
N ASN A 27 2.83 24.79 11.13
CA ASN A 27 2.72 25.24 9.75
C ASN A 27 1.39 26.01 9.58
N PRO A 28 1.35 27.08 8.77
CA PRO A 28 0.12 27.78 8.47
C PRO A 28 -0.97 26.77 8.01
N PRO A 29 -2.21 26.88 8.51
CA PRO A 29 -3.30 26.02 8.06
C PRO A 29 -3.57 26.32 6.58
N GLY A 30 -3.13 25.43 5.69
CA GLY A 30 -3.39 25.58 4.25
C GLY A 30 -2.45 24.83 3.30
N GLN A 31 -1.29 24.35 3.75
CA GLN A 31 -0.41 23.51 2.93
C GLN A 31 0.17 22.35 3.75
N THR A 32 -0.68 21.39 4.10
CA THR A 32 -0.17 20.08 4.50
C THR A 32 0.59 19.53 3.30
N LYS A 33 1.92 19.37 3.40
CA LYS A 33 2.69 18.64 2.41
C LYS A 33 2.17 17.20 2.40
N VAL A 34 1.44 16.82 1.36
CA VAL A 34 0.90 15.47 1.20
C VAL A 34 1.90 14.66 0.40
N LEU A 35 2.35 13.54 0.97
CA LEU A 35 3.21 12.59 0.28
C LEU A 35 2.46 11.97 -0.90
N LYS A 36 3.08 11.95 -2.09
CA LYS A 36 2.46 11.49 -3.33
C LYS A 36 3.35 10.51 -4.06
N VAL A 37 2.70 9.67 -4.85
CA VAL A 37 3.34 8.76 -5.80
C VAL A 37 3.46 9.46 -7.14
N PHE A 38 4.62 9.33 -7.76
CA PHE A 38 4.91 9.83 -9.10
C PHE A 38 5.39 8.67 -9.96
N ASP A 39 4.98 8.67 -11.22
CA ASP A 39 5.49 7.71 -12.19
C ASP A 39 6.90 8.07 -12.67
N ALA A 40 7.49 7.22 -13.51
CA ALA A 40 8.84 7.40 -14.05
C ALA A 40 9.00 8.65 -14.91
N GLN A 41 7.89 9.24 -15.38
CA GLN A 41 7.88 10.48 -16.15
C GLN A 41 7.67 11.70 -15.26
N GLY A 42 7.54 11.51 -13.94
CA GLY A 42 7.32 12.57 -12.96
C GLY A 42 5.88 13.05 -12.90
N LYS A 43 4.92 12.35 -13.54
CA LYS A 43 3.50 12.67 -13.44
C LYS A 43 2.95 12.16 -12.11
N PRO A 44 2.18 12.98 -11.37
CA PRO A 44 1.59 12.55 -10.11
C PRO A 44 0.50 11.51 -10.37
N VAL A 45 0.54 10.41 -9.61
CA VAL A 45 -0.47 9.35 -9.65
C VAL A 45 -1.54 9.59 -8.60
N GLY A 46 -1.14 9.94 -7.38
CA GLY A 46 -2.06 10.16 -6.25
C GLY A 46 -1.34 10.33 -4.91
N PRO A 47 -2.08 10.66 -3.84
CA PRO A 47 -1.54 10.63 -2.48
C PRO A 47 -1.16 9.20 -2.09
N VAL A 48 -0.12 9.06 -1.27
CA VAL A 48 0.22 7.79 -0.63
C VAL A 48 -0.83 7.49 0.43
N GLU A 49 -1.41 6.30 0.32
CA GLU A 49 -2.48 5.83 1.19
C GLU A 49 -2.12 4.43 1.72
N SER A 50 -2.71 4.05 2.85
CA SER A 50 -2.55 2.72 3.42
C SER A 50 -3.87 1.97 3.38
N TYR A 51 -3.83 0.70 2.96
CA TYR A 51 -4.93 -0.23 3.10
C TYR A 51 -4.39 -1.55 3.64
N GLU A 52 -4.99 -2.01 4.74
CA GLU A 52 -4.49 -3.12 5.55
C GLU A 52 -3.01 -2.96 5.91
N ARG A 53 -2.13 -3.81 5.37
CA ARG A 53 -0.68 -3.81 5.65
C ARG A 53 0.16 -3.30 4.48
N THR A 54 -0.48 -2.72 3.47
CA THR A 54 0.16 -2.31 2.22
C THR A 54 0.05 -0.80 2.01
N GLN A 55 1.06 -0.22 1.35
CA GLN A 55 1.05 1.17 0.89
C GLN A 55 0.65 1.21 -0.57
N GLY A 56 -0.01 2.28 -1.00
CA GLY A 56 -0.51 2.37 -2.36
C GLY A 56 -1.16 3.70 -2.68
N VAL A 57 -1.98 3.69 -3.73
CA VAL A 57 -2.79 4.83 -4.14
C VAL A 57 -4.21 4.38 -4.44
N TYR A 58 -5.20 5.21 -4.11
CA TYR A 58 -6.55 5.00 -4.63
C TYR A 58 -6.67 5.58 -6.04
N MET A 59 -7.00 4.73 -7.00
CA MET A 59 -7.36 5.13 -8.36
C MET A 59 -8.88 5.03 -8.55
N ARG A 60 -9.45 5.92 -9.36
CA ARG A 60 -10.90 5.90 -9.66
C ARG A 60 -11.18 5.20 -10.97
N PHE A 61 -12.06 4.19 -10.91
CA PHE A 61 -12.62 3.52 -12.08
C PHE A 61 -14.13 3.76 -12.08
N GLY A 62 -14.55 4.79 -12.82
CA GLY A 62 -15.91 5.33 -12.71
C GLY A 62 -16.14 5.95 -11.32
N ARG A 63 -17.18 5.48 -10.62
CA ARG A 63 -17.52 5.96 -9.26
C ARG A 63 -16.86 5.15 -8.14
N THR A 64 -16.12 4.09 -8.48
CA THR A 64 -15.57 3.18 -7.48
C THR A 64 -14.07 3.40 -7.31
N PRO A 65 -13.59 3.71 -6.09
CA PRO A 65 -12.16 3.72 -5.81
C PRO A 65 -11.63 2.28 -5.75
N VAL A 66 -10.43 2.09 -6.27
CA VAL A 66 -9.67 0.83 -6.22
C VAL A 66 -8.29 1.16 -5.65
N PHE A 67 -7.90 0.48 -4.57
CA PHE A 67 -6.56 0.63 -4.01
C PHE A 67 -5.56 -0.13 -4.87
N MET A 68 -4.52 0.56 -5.33
CA MET A 68 -3.44 -0.01 -6.13
C MET A 68 -2.19 -0.13 -5.25
N PRO A 69 -1.83 -1.34 -4.81
CA PRO A 69 -0.70 -1.55 -3.93
C PRO A 69 0.64 -1.29 -4.63
N LEU A 70 1.59 -0.90 -3.80
CA LEU A 70 2.97 -0.59 -4.16
C LEU A 70 3.90 -1.36 -3.26
N ARG A 71 5.05 -1.77 -3.81
CA ARG A 71 6.17 -2.27 -3.03
C ARG A 71 7.47 -1.62 -3.46
N HIS A 72 8.49 -1.73 -2.63
CA HIS A 72 9.83 -1.33 -3.03
C HIS A 72 10.29 -2.12 -4.25
N LYS A 73 10.87 -1.44 -5.22
CA LYS A 73 11.34 -2.06 -6.46
C LYS A 73 12.39 -3.09 -6.15
N LYS A 74 12.22 -4.31 -6.65
CA LYS A 74 13.18 -5.38 -6.46
C LYS A 74 14.42 -5.14 -7.35
N ILE A 75 15.61 -5.11 -6.75
CA ILE A 75 16.89 -4.97 -7.46
C ILE A 75 17.49 -6.36 -7.71
N SER A 76 17.38 -7.25 -6.73
CA SER A 76 17.83 -8.64 -6.82
C SER A 76 16.94 -9.53 -5.93
N ALA A 77 17.27 -10.82 -5.81
CA ALA A 77 16.48 -11.76 -4.98
C ALA A 77 16.29 -11.28 -3.53
N THR A 78 17.26 -10.55 -2.98
CA THR A 78 17.29 -10.13 -1.57
C THR A 78 17.44 -8.63 -1.37
N GLN A 79 17.57 -7.85 -2.44
CA GLN A 79 17.78 -6.41 -2.37
C GLN A 79 16.62 -5.65 -3.01
N TYR A 80 16.20 -4.58 -2.34
CA TYR A 80 15.14 -3.70 -2.75
C TYR A 80 15.65 -2.26 -2.77
N SER A 81 15.13 -1.45 -3.69
CA SER A 81 15.45 -0.03 -3.75
C SER A 81 14.78 0.72 -2.60
N GLU A 82 15.52 1.60 -1.92
CA GLU A 82 14.95 2.43 -0.84
C GLU A 82 14.06 3.56 -1.37
N SER A 83 14.27 4.00 -2.61
CA SER A 83 13.62 5.20 -3.17
C SER A 83 12.74 4.92 -4.39
N GLN A 84 12.87 3.74 -5.00
CA GLN A 84 12.07 3.32 -6.15
C GLN A 84 11.04 2.27 -5.72
N PHE A 85 9.84 2.41 -6.28
CA PHE A 85 8.71 1.53 -6.05
C PHE A 85 8.21 0.94 -7.36
N GLU A 86 7.45 -0.14 -7.27
CA GLU A 86 6.81 -0.81 -8.39
C GLU A 86 5.36 -1.18 -8.02
N TRP A 87 4.51 -1.26 -9.04
CA TRP A 87 3.17 -1.83 -8.96
C TRP A 87 3.28 -3.32 -8.65
N ALA A 88 2.80 -3.72 -7.50
CA ALA A 88 2.68 -5.13 -7.15
C ALA A 88 1.73 -5.31 -5.97
N ASP A 89 1.03 -6.42 -5.98
CA ASP A 89 0.42 -6.97 -4.79
C ASP A 89 1.34 -8.03 -4.17
N ASP A 90 1.00 -8.46 -2.95
CA ASP A 90 1.70 -9.54 -2.24
C ASP A 90 1.12 -10.92 -2.58
N THR A 91 0.24 -11.00 -3.59
CA THR A 91 -0.52 -12.20 -3.93
C THR A 91 -0.02 -12.83 -5.23
N ALA A 92 0.16 -14.16 -5.20
CA ALA A 92 0.40 -14.91 -6.42
C ALA A 92 -0.90 -15.00 -7.23
N ALA A 93 -0.97 -14.28 -8.34
CA ALA A 93 -2.12 -14.35 -9.25
C ALA A 93 -2.32 -15.80 -9.72
N ALA A 94 -3.50 -16.35 -9.48
CA ALA A 94 -3.85 -17.73 -9.81
C ALA A 94 -4.74 -17.78 -11.06
N PHE A 95 -4.63 -18.83 -11.87
CA PHE A 95 -5.33 -18.94 -13.15
C PHE A 95 -6.03 -20.30 -13.28
N PRO A 96 -7.23 -20.36 -13.87
CA PRO A 96 -7.86 -21.63 -14.24
C PRO A 96 -7.11 -22.39 -15.33
N SER A 97 -6.34 -21.69 -16.16
CA SER A 97 -5.50 -22.28 -17.20
C SER A 97 -4.23 -22.90 -16.58
N ALA A 98 -3.55 -23.79 -17.31
CA ALA A 98 -2.32 -24.43 -16.85
C ALA A 98 -1.05 -23.62 -17.16
N ASN A 99 -1.17 -22.50 -17.89
CA ASN A 99 -0.07 -21.72 -18.44
C ASN A 99 -0.18 -20.21 -18.13
N CYS A 100 -0.84 -19.84 -17.03
CA CYS A 100 -1.05 -18.46 -16.60
C CYS A 100 -1.66 -17.54 -17.66
N SER A 101 -2.49 -18.11 -18.54
CA SER A 101 -3.20 -17.38 -19.59
C SER A 101 -4.62 -17.04 -19.17
N GLY A 102 -5.17 -16.00 -19.79
CA GLY A 102 -6.51 -15.51 -19.50
C GLY A 102 -6.58 -14.62 -18.26
N ALA A 103 -7.79 -14.42 -17.76
CA ALA A 103 -8.02 -13.60 -16.58
C ALA A 103 -7.62 -14.36 -15.30
N PRO A 104 -6.94 -13.72 -14.34
CA PRO A 104 -6.64 -14.34 -13.06
C PRO A 104 -7.91 -14.49 -12.22
N LEU A 105 -7.82 -15.34 -11.22
CA LEU A 105 -8.76 -15.43 -10.11
C LEU A 105 -8.35 -14.40 -9.08
N ILE A 106 -9.14 -13.33 -8.92
CA ILE A 106 -8.87 -12.33 -7.89
C ILE A 106 -9.22 -12.96 -6.56
N MET A 107 -8.18 -13.39 -5.84
CA MET A 107 -8.34 -13.87 -4.47
C MET A 107 -8.51 -12.66 -3.54
N MET A 108 -8.82 -12.88 -2.25
CA MET A 108 -9.03 -11.78 -1.29
C MET A 108 -7.96 -10.70 -1.45
N GLY A 109 -8.35 -9.53 -1.94
CA GLY A 109 -7.44 -8.50 -2.43
C GLY A 109 -7.21 -7.38 -1.43
N SER A 110 -6.12 -6.65 -1.63
CA SER A 110 -5.70 -5.49 -0.83
C SER A 110 -6.51 -4.22 -1.10
N SER A 111 -7.81 -4.34 -1.41
CA SER A 111 -8.65 -3.20 -1.81
C SER A 111 -10.13 -3.40 -1.47
N PRO A 112 -10.87 -2.34 -1.06
CA PRO A 112 -12.33 -2.40 -0.87
C PRO A 112 -13.08 -2.94 -2.08
N ARG A 113 -12.59 -2.62 -3.29
CA ARG A 113 -12.93 -3.33 -4.53
C ARG A 113 -11.75 -4.21 -4.91
N PRO A 114 -11.84 -5.54 -4.77
CA PRO A 114 -10.69 -6.42 -4.96
C PRO A 114 -10.01 -6.23 -6.31
N VAL A 115 -8.68 -6.33 -6.28
CA VAL A 115 -7.82 -6.18 -7.45
C VAL A 115 -6.63 -7.11 -7.30
N ASP A 116 -6.22 -7.73 -8.41
CA ASP A 116 -4.93 -8.41 -8.53
C ASP A 116 -4.07 -7.65 -9.55
N LEU A 117 -2.78 -7.48 -9.25
CA LEU A 117 -1.80 -6.88 -10.12
C LEU A 117 -0.93 -7.96 -10.77
N VAL A 118 -1.19 -8.23 -12.04
CA VAL A 118 -0.44 -9.25 -12.79
C VAL A 118 0.70 -8.58 -13.54
N ARG A 119 1.93 -9.02 -13.25
CA ARG A 119 3.13 -8.64 -14.00
C ARG A 119 3.43 -9.66 -15.09
N THR A 120 3.70 -9.18 -16.30
CA THR A 120 4.16 -9.98 -17.43
C THR A 120 5.30 -9.25 -18.12
N GLY A 121 6.53 -9.73 -17.89
CA GLY A 121 7.73 -8.99 -18.30
C GLY A 121 7.80 -7.64 -17.59
N ALA A 122 7.89 -6.55 -18.37
CA ALA A 122 7.91 -5.18 -17.86
C ALA A 122 6.52 -4.60 -17.60
N ASP A 123 5.45 -5.27 -18.06
CA ASP A 123 4.10 -4.73 -18.00
C ASP A 123 3.34 -5.19 -16.77
N VAL A 124 2.54 -4.29 -16.20
CA VAL A 124 1.64 -4.61 -15.08
C VAL A 124 0.21 -4.26 -15.46
N THR A 125 -0.68 -5.23 -15.32
CA THR A 125 -2.11 -5.07 -15.53
C THR A 125 -2.86 -5.27 -14.23
N ALA A 126 -3.68 -4.30 -13.85
CA ALA A 126 -4.63 -4.42 -12.75
C ALA A 126 -5.89 -5.11 -13.25
N TYR A 127 -6.25 -6.24 -12.65
CA TYR A 127 -7.51 -6.94 -12.86
C TYR A 127 -8.46 -6.62 -11.72
N ILE A 128 -9.52 -5.88 -12.03
CA ILE A 128 -10.44 -5.30 -11.04
C ILE A 128 -11.71 -6.15 -10.99
N ALA A 129 -12.07 -6.56 -9.79
CA ALA A 129 -13.23 -7.42 -9.55
C ALA A 129 -14.56 -6.76 -9.96
N GLY A 130 -15.48 -7.58 -10.46
CA GLY A 130 -16.89 -7.22 -10.59
C GLY A 130 -17.64 -7.32 -9.26
N PRO A 131 -18.97 -7.21 -9.25
CA PRO A 131 -19.76 -7.53 -8.07
C PRO A 131 -19.87 -9.04 -7.86
N GLY A 132 -19.74 -9.50 -6.61
CA GLY A 132 -20.04 -10.87 -6.20
C GLY A 132 -18.85 -11.83 -6.21
N TYR A 133 -18.95 -12.84 -5.34
CA TYR A 133 -18.00 -13.94 -5.26
C TYR A 133 -18.41 -15.05 -6.24
N GLY A 134 -17.43 -15.66 -6.90
CA GLY A 134 -17.59 -16.92 -7.61
C GLY A 134 -17.69 -18.12 -6.66
N SER A 135 -18.18 -19.24 -7.19
CA SER A 135 -18.21 -20.53 -6.49
C SER A 135 -16.81 -21.15 -6.38
N PRO A 136 -16.56 -22.11 -5.48
CA PRO A 136 -15.28 -22.81 -5.43
C PRO A 136 -14.85 -23.36 -6.80
N LEU A 137 -13.58 -23.17 -7.16
CA LEU A 137 -13.00 -23.74 -8.38
C LEU A 137 -11.54 -24.13 -8.22
N THR A 138 -10.98 -24.79 -9.23
CA THR A 138 -9.58 -25.22 -9.24
C THR A 138 -8.72 -24.29 -10.11
N ALA A 139 -7.71 -23.66 -9.52
CA ALA A 139 -6.63 -23.02 -10.25
C ALA A 139 -5.63 -24.10 -10.73
N ASN A 140 -5.12 -23.96 -11.95
CA ASN A 140 -4.17 -24.89 -12.56
C ASN A 140 -2.78 -24.27 -12.81
N SER A 141 -2.64 -22.97 -12.56
CA SER A 141 -1.33 -22.31 -12.50
C SER A 141 -1.38 -21.05 -11.66
N TYR A 142 -0.21 -20.51 -11.31
CA TYR A 142 -0.06 -19.22 -10.68
C TYR A 142 1.24 -18.52 -11.11
N ILE A 143 1.30 -17.20 -10.96
CA ILE A 143 2.53 -16.44 -11.14
C ILE A 143 3.25 -16.36 -9.80
N SER A 144 4.48 -16.87 -9.71
CA SER A 144 5.32 -16.76 -8.53
C SER A 144 5.84 -15.34 -8.32
N TYR A 145 6.37 -15.05 -7.12
CA TYR A 145 6.89 -13.72 -6.78
C TYR A 145 8.04 -13.21 -7.68
N ASP A 146 8.74 -14.10 -8.38
CA ASP A 146 9.76 -13.78 -9.37
C ASP A 146 9.19 -13.56 -10.79
N GLY A 147 7.88 -13.67 -10.96
CA GLY A 147 7.18 -13.47 -12.23
C GLY A 147 7.11 -14.72 -13.11
N ALA A 148 7.62 -15.87 -12.65
CA ALA A 148 7.51 -17.11 -13.41
C ALA A 148 6.10 -17.70 -13.34
N CYS A 149 5.61 -18.25 -14.46
CA CYS A 149 4.40 -19.05 -14.45
C CYS A 149 4.71 -20.45 -13.94
N VAL A 150 3.99 -20.89 -12.91
CA VAL A 150 4.12 -22.22 -12.31
C VAL A 150 2.83 -23.00 -12.52
N THR A 151 2.93 -24.15 -13.19
CA THR A 151 1.81 -25.09 -13.32
C THR A 151 1.64 -25.87 -12.02
N ALA A 152 0.53 -25.64 -11.33
CA ALA A 152 0.21 -26.32 -10.08
C ALA A 152 -1.30 -26.25 -9.84
N THR A 153 -1.86 -27.33 -9.30
CA THR A 153 -3.28 -27.43 -9.01
C THR A 153 -3.56 -26.99 -7.58
N ARG A 154 -4.46 -26.02 -7.41
CA ARG A 154 -4.90 -25.53 -6.09
C ARG A 154 -6.42 -25.35 -6.05
N SER A 155 -7.04 -25.83 -4.99
CA SER A 155 -8.45 -25.52 -4.71
C SER A 155 -8.58 -24.08 -4.23
N VAL A 156 -9.47 -23.31 -4.87
CA VAL A 156 -9.78 -21.92 -4.57
C VAL A 156 -11.22 -21.87 -4.05
N PRO A 157 -11.44 -21.76 -2.73
CA PRO A 157 -12.77 -21.88 -2.13
C PRO A 157 -13.68 -20.69 -2.44
N SER A 158 -13.10 -19.53 -2.71
CA SER A 158 -13.82 -18.33 -3.17
C SER A 158 -12.86 -17.44 -3.95
N TYR A 159 -13.39 -16.75 -4.95
CA TYR A 159 -12.64 -15.81 -5.77
C TYR A 159 -13.59 -14.76 -6.33
N TRP A 160 -13.06 -13.66 -6.85
CA TRP A 160 -13.79 -12.70 -7.65
C TRP A 160 -13.40 -12.86 -9.11
N THR A 161 -14.38 -12.78 -10.01
CA THR A 161 -14.11 -12.73 -11.44
C THR A 161 -13.73 -11.29 -11.83
N PRO A 162 -12.62 -11.08 -12.55
CA PRO A 162 -12.30 -9.77 -13.10
C PRO A 162 -13.41 -9.28 -14.03
N GLN A 163 -13.87 -8.05 -13.81
CA GLN A 163 -14.84 -7.40 -14.70
C GLN A 163 -14.15 -6.45 -15.67
N THR A 164 -13.07 -5.81 -15.23
CA THR A 164 -12.32 -4.83 -16.03
C THR A 164 -10.85 -4.98 -15.77
N SER A 165 -10.02 -4.70 -16.77
CA SER A 165 -8.57 -4.63 -16.64
C SER A 165 -8.06 -3.23 -16.97
N PHE A 166 -6.93 -2.84 -16.39
CA PHE A 166 -6.26 -1.57 -16.63
C PHE A 166 -4.75 -1.75 -16.71
N SER A 167 -4.13 -1.27 -17.79
CA SER A 167 -2.68 -1.37 -17.96
C SER A 167 -1.97 -0.28 -17.16
N LEU A 168 -1.46 -0.62 -15.98
CA LEU A 168 -0.83 0.34 -15.07
C LEU A 168 0.44 0.91 -15.69
N THR A 169 1.33 0.08 -16.23
CA THR A 169 2.62 0.52 -16.78
C THR A 169 2.48 1.35 -18.05
N GLN A 170 1.42 1.16 -18.83
CA GLN A 170 1.13 2.01 -19.99
C GLN A 170 0.65 3.41 -19.59
N HIS A 171 -0.06 3.54 -18.47
CA HIS A 171 -0.63 4.82 -18.01
C HIS A 171 0.23 5.55 -16.96
N TYR A 172 1.02 4.78 -16.20
CA TYR A 172 1.87 5.19 -15.08
C TYR A 172 3.13 4.31 -15.05
N PRO A 173 4.13 4.59 -15.91
CA PRO A 173 5.31 3.75 -16.06
C PRO A 173 6.17 3.71 -14.78
N GLU A 174 6.83 2.57 -14.57
CA GLU A 174 7.78 2.34 -13.49
C GLU A 174 9.22 2.73 -13.88
N PRO A 175 10.15 2.96 -12.92
CA PRO A 175 9.96 2.92 -11.47
C PRO A 175 9.14 4.10 -10.96
N LEU A 176 8.34 3.85 -9.94
CA LEU A 176 7.60 4.88 -9.23
C LEU A 176 8.47 5.50 -8.14
N THR A 177 8.16 6.73 -7.75
CA THR A 177 8.82 7.42 -6.64
C THR A 177 7.81 8.03 -5.69
N VAL A 178 8.21 8.17 -4.43
CA VAL A 178 7.38 8.75 -3.37
C VAL A 178 8.05 10.01 -2.85
N ARG A 179 7.36 11.15 -2.92
CA ARG A 179 7.89 12.46 -2.49
C ARG A 179 6.75 13.45 -2.19
N TYR A 180 7.10 14.56 -1.53
CA TYR A 180 6.18 15.65 -1.19
C TYR A 180 5.97 16.62 -2.35
#